data_AF-A0A367J5H1-F1
#
_entry.id   AF-A0A367J5H1-F1
#
_cell.length_a   1.000
_cell.length_b   1.000
_cell.length_c   1.000
_cell.angle_alpha   90.00
_cell.angle_beta   90.00
_cell.angle_gamma   90.00
#
_symmetry.space_group_name_H-M   'P 1'
#
loop_
_entity.id
_entity.type
_entity.pdbx_description
1 polymer ?
#
loop_
_entity_poly.entity_id
_entity_poly.type
_entity_poly.pdbx_seq_one_letter_code
_entity_poly.pdbx_strand_id
1 'polypeptide(L)'
;MHLAGIGAFILATGSFASAVTTTTSSSATSTTDGILAVQSPTWLPDFPVPSGVNSGYPTGAPNITDSLSRTTLNLSAYPEPWGEPSTTHPEIKAVIKAIDWSKVPKAPVRKAKSNGDLDMAGYDASKDPYCWWSDSNCVTPKVSYLPKDIYMCPNAGDWGLNYDDGPYNPSDDDKELNKYAEPELYNFLAKNKNQKATLF
;
A
#
# COMPACT_ATOMS: atom_id res chain seq x y z
N MET A 1 -48.20 -55.79 -21.42
CA MET A 1 -48.55 -54.61 -20.59
C MET A 1 -47.28 -54.19 -19.86
N HIS A 2 -46.69 -53.00 -19.99
CA HIS A 2 -47.16 -51.73 -20.52
C HIS A 2 -46.06 -51.00 -21.31
N LEU A 3 -46.54 -50.08 -22.14
CA LEU A 3 -45.86 -49.10 -22.98
C LEU A 3 -45.08 -48.04 -22.18
N ALA A 4 -44.03 -47.55 -22.84
CA ALA A 4 -43.68 -46.14 -23.07
C ALA A 4 -43.16 -45.25 -21.92
N GLY A 5 -42.12 -44.48 -22.26
CA GLY A 5 -41.76 -43.24 -21.57
C GLY A 5 -40.32 -42.79 -21.76
N ILE A 6 -39.86 -42.59 -23.00
CA ILE A 6 -38.62 -41.84 -23.26
C ILE A 6 -38.90 -40.37 -22.96
N GLY A 7 -38.44 -39.89 -21.80
CA GLY A 7 -38.44 -38.48 -21.45
C GLY A 7 -37.18 -37.80 -21.98
N ALA A 8 -37.32 -37.05 -23.06
CA ALA A 8 -36.28 -36.13 -23.53
C ALA A 8 -36.12 -34.99 -22.52
N PHE A 9 -34.97 -34.92 -21.83
CA PHE A 9 -34.59 -33.72 -21.09
C PHE A 9 -34.07 -32.69 -22.09
N ILE A 10 -34.88 -31.66 -22.31
CA ILE A 10 -34.48 -30.44 -23.01
C ILE A 10 -33.40 -29.77 -22.16
N LEU A 11 -32.15 -29.77 -22.63
CA LEU A 11 -31.13 -28.84 -22.13
C LEU A 11 -31.55 -27.43 -22.55
N ALA A 12 -32.25 -26.72 -21.67
CA ALA A 12 -32.36 -25.28 -21.78
C ALA A 12 -30.98 -24.69 -21.48
N THR A 13 -30.26 -24.25 -22.51
CA THR A 13 -29.11 -23.36 -22.39
C THR A 13 -29.62 -22.00 -21.93
N GLY A 14 -29.88 -21.89 -20.63
CA GLY A 14 -30.12 -20.61 -19.97
C GLY A 14 -28.78 -19.91 -19.80
N SER A 15 -28.55 -18.85 -20.58
CA SER A 15 -27.56 -17.84 -20.23
C SER A 15 -27.96 -17.28 -18.87
N PHE A 16 -27.23 -17.64 -17.82
CA PHE A 16 -27.31 -16.96 -16.55
C PHE A 16 -26.69 -15.57 -16.74
N ALA A 17 -27.51 -14.64 -17.21
CA ALA A 17 -27.27 -13.23 -16.95
C ALA A 17 -27.50 -13.04 -15.44
N SER A 18 -26.45 -13.21 -14.65
CA SER A 18 -26.46 -12.70 -13.28
C SER A 18 -26.68 -11.20 -13.39
N ALA A 19 -27.90 -10.77 -13.07
CA ALA A 19 -28.21 -9.38 -12.86
C ALA A 19 -27.18 -8.88 -11.85
N VAL A 20 -26.27 -8.01 -12.31
CA VAL A 20 -25.39 -7.24 -11.44
C VAL A 20 -26.33 -6.47 -10.55
N THR A 21 -26.50 -6.96 -9.33
CA THR A 21 -27.19 -6.22 -8.29
C THR A 21 -26.30 -5.01 -8.11
N THR A 22 -26.78 -3.84 -8.51
CA THR A 22 -26.22 -2.55 -8.14
C THR A 22 -26.29 -2.50 -6.63
N THR A 23 -25.29 -3.07 -5.95
CA THR A 23 -24.94 -2.69 -4.60
C THR A 23 -24.61 -1.21 -4.70
N THR A 24 -25.61 -0.38 -4.39
CA THR A 24 -25.39 0.98 -3.93
C THR A 24 -24.21 0.91 -2.99
N SER A 25 -23.09 1.51 -3.41
CA SER A 25 -21.90 1.65 -2.58
C SER A 25 -22.40 2.19 -1.26
N SER A 26 -22.41 1.34 -0.24
CA SER A 26 -22.68 1.76 1.12
C SER A 26 -21.74 2.93 1.36
N SER A 27 -22.32 4.08 1.72
CA SER A 27 -21.55 5.27 2.12
C SER A 27 -20.38 4.81 2.97
N ALA A 28 -19.18 5.32 2.65
CA ALA A 28 -17.96 5.01 3.38
C ALA A 28 -18.29 4.95 4.87
N THR A 29 -18.10 3.79 5.47
CA THR A 29 -18.35 3.56 6.88
C THR A 29 -17.73 4.73 7.62
N SER A 30 -18.55 5.51 8.34
CA SER A 30 -18.03 6.48 9.29
C SER A 30 -17.09 5.72 10.20
N THR A 31 -15.79 5.90 10.03
CA THR A 31 -14.76 5.24 10.84
C THR A 31 -14.81 5.87 12.22
N THR A 32 -15.79 5.45 13.02
CA THR A 32 -15.90 5.81 14.43
C THR A 32 -14.90 5.06 15.30
N ASP A 33 -14.16 4.10 14.73
CA ASP A 33 -13.11 3.37 15.43
C ASP A 33 -11.73 3.73 14.89
N GLY A 34 -11.14 4.79 15.45
CA GLY A 34 -9.74 4.82 15.92
C GLY A 34 -8.57 4.55 14.96
N ILE A 35 -8.79 4.22 13.69
CA ILE A 35 -7.72 4.20 12.69
C ILE A 35 -7.51 5.66 12.33
N LEU A 36 -6.44 6.23 12.88
CA LEU A 36 -5.99 7.60 12.67
C LEU A 36 -6.29 8.01 11.24
N ALA A 37 -7.28 8.88 11.04
CA ALA A 37 -7.52 9.45 9.73
C ALA A 37 -6.20 10.15 9.35
N VAL A 38 -5.48 9.60 8.38
CA VAL A 38 -4.30 10.26 7.84
C VAL A 38 -4.83 11.50 7.14
N GLN A 39 -4.69 12.63 7.80
CA GLN A 39 -4.99 13.94 7.24
C GLN A 39 -3.69 14.62 6.91
N SER A 40 -3.63 15.22 5.72
CA SER A 40 -2.52 16.10 5.37
C SER A 40 -2.40 17.20 6.44
N PRO A 41 -1.19 17.47 6.95
CA PRO A 41 -1.02 18.52 7.94
C PRO A 41 -1.53 19.87 7.44
N THR A 42 -2.30 20.57 8.27
CA THR A 42 -2.95 21.86 7.90
C THR A 42 -1.96 23.01 7.68
N TRP A 43 -0.68 22.81 8.00
CA TRP A 43 0.39 23.80 7.82
C TRP A 43 1.19 23.58 6.53
N LEU A 44 0.90 22.53 5.76
CA LEU A 44 1.39 22.42 4.40
C LEU A 44 0.73 23.48 3.50
N PRO A 45 1.44 24.01 2.49
CA PRO A 45 0.82 24.89 1.53
C PRO A 45 -0.27 24.15 0.74
N ASP A 46 -1.28 24.89 0.28
CA ASP A 46 -2.27 24.35 -0.64
C ASP A 46 -1.59 23.98 -1.96
N PHE A 47 -1.43 22.68 -2.19
CA PHE A 47 -0.92 22.17 -3.45
C PHE A 47 -2.05 22.19 -4.50
N PRO A 48 -1.78 22.62 -5.74
CA PRO A 48 -2.74 22.48 -6.82
C PRO A 48 -3.05 21.00 -7.02
N VAL A 49 -4.33 20.66 -7.03
CA VAL A 49 -4.78 19.29 -7.32
C VAL A 49 -4.29 18.91 -8.71
N PRO A 50 -3.48 17.85 -8.87
CA PRO A 50 -3.01 17.46 -10.20
C PRO A 50 -4.19 17.08 -11.10
N SER A 51 -4.14 17.46 -12.37
CA SER A 51 -5.16 17.09 -13.35
C SER A 51 -4.98 15.64 -13.81
N GLY A 52 -6.07 14.98 -14.19
CA GLY A 52 -6.03 13.60 -14.69
C GLY A 52 -5.83 12.52 -13.62
N VAL A 53 -5.87 12.89 -12.33
CA VAL A 53 -5.84 11.93 -11.22
C VAL A 53 -7.20 11.24 -11.11
N ASN A 54 -7.20 9.91 -11.00
CA ASN A 54 -8.41 9.16 -10.73
C ASN A 54 -8.88 9.44 -9.30
N SER A 55 -10.07 10.01 -9.13
CA SER A 55 -10.64 10.38 -7.83
C SER A 55 -11.50 9.27 -7.19
N GLY A 56 -11.56 8.10 -7.81
CA GLY A 56 -12.35 6.97 -7.31
C GLY A 56 -11.69 5.63 -7.55
N TYR A 57 -12.30 4.58 -6.99
CA TYR A 57 -11.88 3.22 -7.28
C TYR A 57 -12.13 2.90 -8.76
N PRO A 58 -11.11 2.52 -9.56
CA PRO A 58 -11.30 2.21 -10.96
C PRO A 58 -12.17 0.96 -11.12
N THR A 59 -13.41 1.15 -11.61
CA THR A 59 -14.38 0.07 -11.88
C THR A 59 -14.40 -0.39 -13.33
N GLY A 60 -13.73 0.35 -14.22
CA GLY A 60 -13.59 0.02 -15.64
C GLY A 60 -12.53 -1.05 -15.92
N ALA A 61 -12.38 -1.40 -17.20
CA ALA A 61 -11.26 -2.22 -17.64
C ALA A 61 -9.92 -1.54 -17.28
N PRO A 62 -8.91 -2.28 -16.82
CA PRO A 62 -7.59 -1.71 -16.53
C PRO A 62 -7.02 -1.02 -17.76
N ASN A 63 -6.44 0.16 -17.58
CA ASN A 63 -5.70 0.82 -18.64
C ASN A 63 -4.36 0.10 -18.81
N ILE A 64 -4.20 -0.60 -19.93
CA ILE A 64 -2.94 -1.24 -20.32
C ILE A 64 -2.27 -0.30 -21.32
N THR A 65 -1.06 0.17 -20.98
CA THR A 65 -0.27 1.07 -21.81
C THR A 65 1.10 0.48 -22.08
N ASP A 66 1.65 0.73 -23.26
CA ASP A 66 3.02 0.33 -23.61
C ASP A 66 4.05 1.39 -23.18
N SER A 67 3.59 2.56 -22.70
CA SER A 67 4.47 3.68 -22.32
C SER A 67 3.98 4.44 -21.09
N LEU A 68 4.94 4.98 -20.33
CA LEU A 68 4.70 5.94 -19.26
C LEU A 68 5.05 7.36 -19.69
N SER A 69 4.43 8.34 -19.03
CA SER A 69 4.83 9.75 -19.17
C SER A 69 6.28 9.93 -18.73
N ARG A 70 7.11 10.53 -19.60
CA ARG A 70 8.50 10.88 -19.32
C ARG A 70 8.62 12.38 -19.03
N THR A 71 8.02 12.81 -17.94
CA THR A 71 8.13 14.20 -17.50
C THR A 71 9.48 14.41 -16.82
N THR A 72 10.29 15.33 -17.35
CA THR A 72 11.51 15.77 -16.67
C THR A 72 11.13 16.58 -15.43
N LEU A 73 11.50 16.10 -14.25
CA LEU A 73 11.29 16.81 -13.00
C LEU A 73 12.36 17.89 -12.82
N ASN A 74 11.95 19.04 -12.27
CA ASN A 74 12.92 20.03 -11.79
C ASN A 74 13.51 19.56 -10.45
N LEU A 75 14.61 18.82 -10.51
CA LEU A 75 15.27 18.28 -9.32
C LEU A 75 15.85 19.36 -8.39
N SER A 76 16.06 20.60 -8.87
CA SER A 76 16.53 21.70 -8.02
C SER A 76 15.51 22.13 -6.95
N ALA A 77 14.24 21.74 -7.10
CA ALA A 77 13.21 21.97 -6.10
C ALA A 77 13.19 20.89 -5.01
N TYR A 78 13.99 19.83 -5.13
CA TYR A 78 14.06 18.71 -4.19
C TYR A 78 15.38 18.73 -3.42
N PRO A 79 15.43 18.13 -2.20
CA PRO A 79 16.68 17.91 -1.49
C PRO A 79 17.68 17.09 -2.30
N GLU A 80 18.97 17.24 -2.00
CA GLU A 80 20.03 16.44 -2.62
C GLU A 80 19.78 14.94 -2.36
N PRO A 81 19.77 14.10 -3.42
CA PRO A 81 19.67 12.64 -3.25
C PRO A 81 20.80 12.13 -2.36
N TRP A 82 20.46 11.29 -1.38
CA TRP A 82 21.42 10.74 -0.39
C TRP A 82 22.11 11.80 0.50
N GLY A 83 21.70 13.07 0.43
CA GLY A 83 22.19 14.12 1.30
C GLY A 83 21.67 13.98 2.74
N GLU A 84 22.37 14.62 3.68
CA GLU A 84 21.87 14.73 5.05
C GLU A 84 20.60 15.61 5.06
N PRO A 85 19.49 15.15 5.65
CA PRO A 85 18.27 15.94 5.69
C PRO A 85 18.48 17.20 6.54
N SER A 86 18.07 18.36 6.00
CA SER A 86 18.11 19.61 6.77
C SER A 86 17.14 19.57 7.94
N THR A 87 17.63 19.83 9.15
CA THR A 87 16.78 19.97 10.36
C THR A 87 16.32 21.41 10.59
N THR A 88 16.74 22.35 9.73
CA THR A 88 16.55 23.79 9.97
C THR A 88 15.48 24.44 9.10
N HIS A 89 15.04 23.75 8.04
CA HIS A 89 14.01 24.23 7.12
C HIS A 89 12.68 24.53 7.85
N PRO A 90 11.96 25.62 7.51
CA PRO A 90 10.70 25.96 8.18
C PRO A 90 9.66 24.84 8.19
N GLU A 91 9.53 24.08 7.09
CA GLU A 91 8.60 22.95 7.01
C GLU A 91 8.99 21.81 7.95
N ILE A 92 10.28 21.49 8.07
CA ILE A 92 10.77 20.44 8.99
C ILE A 92 10.51 20.84 10.44
N LYS A 93 10.72 22.12 10.78
CA LYS A 93 10.36 22.65 12.10
C LYS A 93 8.85 22.57 12.37
N ALA A 94 8.02 22.83 11.36
CA ALA A 94 6.57 22.72 11.46
C ALA A 94 6.12 21.27 11.69
N VAL A 95 6.69 20.30 10.95
CA VAL A 95 6.49 18.85 11.17
C VAL A 95 6.81 18.48 12.62
N ILE A 96 8.04 18.79 13.07
CA ILE A 96 8.52 18.43 14.41
C ILE A 96 7.63 19.00 15.51
N LYS A 97 7.13 20.22 15.32
CA LYS A 97 6.20 20.89 16.26
C LYS A 97 4.80 20.26 16.26
N ALA A 98 4.36 19.69 15.14
CA ALA A 98 3.05 19.07 15.00
C ALA A 98 2.97 17.65 15.60
N ILE A 99 4.11 17.00 15.84
CA ILE A 99 4.17 15.68 16.47
C ILE A 99 3.68 15.78 17.92
N ASP A 100 2.70 14.95 18.28
CA ASP A 100 2.36 14.70 19.69
C ASP A 100 3.44 13.81 20.32
N TRP A 101 4.49 14.45 20.85
CA TRP A 101 5.60 13.76 21.50
C TRP A 101 5.18 12.94 22.74
N SER A 102 3.98 13.13 23.27
CA SER A 102 3.45 12.26 24.35
C SER A 102 3.10 10.85 23.85
N LYS A 103 2.91 10.68 22.53
CA LYS A 103 2.61 9.41 21.86
C LYS A 103 3.84 8.70 21.33
N VAL A 104 5.01 9.36 21.35
CA VAL A 104 6.28 8.78 20.90
C VAL A 104 6.95 8.06 22.09
N PRO A 105 7.17 6.73 22.01
CA PRO A 105 7.86 6.02 23.08
C PRO A 105 9.28 6.54 23.28
N LYS A 106 9.72 6.63 24.54
CA LYS A 106 11.13 6.94 24.89
C LYS A 106 12.02 5.70 24.70
N ALA A 107 12.08 5.19 23.47
CA ALA A 107 12.91 4.06 23.10
C ALA A 107 14.38 4.49 22.96
N PRO A 108 15.35 3.70 23.46
CA PRO A 108 16.76 3.95 23.20
C PRO A 108 17.08 3.70 21.73
N VAL A 109 17.98 4.51 21.17
CA VAL A 109 18.49 4.30 19.81
C VAL A 109 19.22 2.96 19.74
N ARG A 110 18.79 2.10 18.81
CA ARG A 110 19.42 0.81 18.53
C ARG A 110 20.49 0.96 17.45
N LYS A 111 21.49 0.08 17.48
CA LYS A 111 22.63 0.10 16.55
C LYS A 111 22.73 -1.23 15.83
N ALA A 112 23.37 -1.20 14.67
CA ALA A 112 23.92 -2.40 14.05
C ALA A 112 25.38 -2.58 14.46
N LYS A 113 25.82 -3.83 14.49
CA LYS A 113 27.22 -4.23 14.60
C LYS A 113 27.93 -3.95 13.27
N SER A 114 29.25 -4.04 13.25
CA SER A 114 30.07 -3.81 12.05
C SER A 114 29.78 -4.77 10.90
N ASN A 115 29.16 -5.93 11.15
CA ASN A 115 28.75 -6.90 10.15
C ASN A 115 27.30 -6.71 9.66
N GLY A 116 26.62 -5.64 10.10
CA GLY A 116 25.23 -5.35 9.75
C GLY A 116 24.19 -6.00 10.65
N ASP A 117 24.57 -6.94 11.52
CA ASP A 117 23.65 -7.55 12.48
C ASP A 117 23.13 -6.52 13.48
N LEU A 118 21.91 -6.72 13.98
CA LEU A 118 21.37 -5.88 15.04
C LEU A 118 22.13 -6.09 16.36
N ASP A 119 22.41 -5.00 17.05
CA ASP A 119 22.92 -5.03 18.41
C ASP A 119 21.76 -5.11 19.41
N MET A 120 21.53 -6.32 19.91
CA MET A 120 20.49 -6.62 20.89
C MET A 120 20.95 -6.33 22.34
N ALA A 121 22.17 -5.83 22.56
CA ALA A 121 22.68 -5.58 23.91
C ALA A 121 21.73 -4.64 24.70
N GLY A 122 21.39 -5.05 25.92
CA GLY A 122 20.49 -4.30 26.79
C GLY A 122 19.05 -4.20 26.30
N TYR A 123 18.63 -5.01 25.32
CA TYR A 123 17.24 -5.17 24.95
C TYR A 123 16.66 -6.43 25.59
N ASP A 124 15.53 -6.29 26.28
CA ASP A 124 14.82 -7.41 26.90
C ASP A 124 13.79 -7.98 25.91
N ALA A 125 14.24 -8.89 25.05
CA ALA A 125 13.41 -9.56 24.04
C ALA A 125 12.21 -10.31 24.65
N SER A 126 12.31 -10.76 25.91
CA SER A 126 11.19 -11.45 26.56
C SER A 126 10.03 -10.51 26.87
N LYS A 127 10.31 -9.22 27.07
CA LYS A 127 9.30 -8.19 27.35
C LYS A 127 8.93 -7.38 26.11
N ASP A 128 9.87 -7.22 25.18
CA ASP A 128 9.77 -6.33 24.04
C ASP A 128 9.13 -4.97 24.44
N PRO A 129 9.82 -4.17 25.29
CA PRO A 129 9.21 -3.02 25.94
C PRO A 129 8.80 -1.90 24.95
N TYR A 130 9.28 -1.95 23.71
CA TYR A 130 9.09 -0.90 22.71
C TYR A 130 8.42 -1.38 21.43
N CYS A 131 7.96 -2.63 21.36
CA CYS A 131 7.40 -3.19 20.13
C CYS A 131 8.40 -3.09 18.98
N TRP A 132 9.61 -3.64 19.16
CA TRP A 132 10.65 -3.53 18.14
C TRP A 132 10.40 -4.56 17.05
N TRP A 133 10.14 -4.08 15.83
CA TRP A 133 9.84 -4.93 14.68
C TRP A 133 10.88 -6.05 14.48
N SER A 134 12.16 -5.78 14.68
CA SER A 134 13.21 -6.78 14.47
C SER A 134 13.25 -7.89 15.52
N ASP A 135 12.57 -7.74 16.64
CA ASP A 135 12.49 -8.75 17.70
C ASP A 135 11.20 -9.58 17.60
N SER A 136 10.05 -8.90 17.61
CA SER A 136 8.73 -9.54 17.72
C SER A 136 7.83 -9.34 16.51
N ASN A 137 8.32 -8.71 15.44
CA ASN A 137 7.55 -8.15 14.33
C ASN A 137 6.56 -7.04 14.73
N CYS A 138 6.31 -6.82 16.03
CA CYS A 138 5.43 -5.77 16.55
C CYS A 138 3.98 -5.80 16.04
N VAL A 139 3.43 -6.97 15.67
CA VAL A 139 2.06 -7.03 15.12
C VAL A 139 0.94 -6.61 16.09
N THR A 140 1.26 -6.46 17.39
CA THR A 140 0.35 -5.91 18.40
C THR A 140 1.06 -4.80 19.17
N PRO A 141 0.66 -3.52 18.98
CA PRO A 141 1.26 -2.40 19.69
C PRO A 141 1.14 -2.53 21.21
N LYS A 142 2.12 -1.99 21.95
CA LYS A 142 2.09 -1.92 23.42
C LYS A 142 1.23 -0.77 23.96
N VAL A 143 0.64 0.03 23.07
CA VAL A 143 -0.19 1.19 23.40
C VAL A 143 -1.62 0.97 22.93
N SER A 144 -2.59 1.41 23.71
CA SER A 144 -4.02 1.15 23.43
C SER A 144 -4.62 2.07 22.36
N TYR A 145 -3.90 3.11 21.93
CA TYR A 145 -4.37 4.08 20.94
C TYR A 145 -3.94 3.76 19.51
N LEU A 146 -3.23 2.64 19.28
CA LEU A 146 -2.90 2.15 17.95
C LEU A 146 -3.61 0.82 17.70
N PRO A 147 -4.18 0.60 16.49
CA PRO A 147 -4.71 -0.70 16.10
C PRO A 147 -3.59 -1.72 15.91
N LYS A 148 -3.93 -3.01 15.93
CA LYS A 148 -3.00 -4.08 15.55
C LYS A 148 -2.67 -4.01 14.07
N ASP A 149 -1.47 -4.45 13.71
CA ASP A 149 -1.08 -4.54 12.30
C ASP A 149 -1.91 -5.59 11.56
N ILE A 150 -2.18 -5.34 10.29
CA ILE A 150 -2.78 -6.32 9.39
C ILE A 150 -1.63 -7.07 8.73
N TYR A 151 -1.35 -8.29 9.20
CA TYR A 151 -0.21 -9.10 8.74
C TYR A 151 -0.63 -10.40 8.04
N MET A 152 -1.94 -10.69 7.95
CA MET A 152 -2.49 -11.86 7.26
C MET A 152 -3.81 -11.53 6.57
N CYS A 153 -4.11 -12.23 5.48
CA CYS A 153 -5.45 -12.22 4.87
C CYS A 153 -6.46 -12.91 5.80
N PRO A 154 -7.71 -12.41 5.89
CA PRO A 154 -8.71 -12.95 6.82
C PRO A 154 -9.24 -14.33 6.41
N ASN A 155 -9.21 -14.69 5.13
CA ASN A 155 -9.72 -15.97 4.64
C ASN A 155 -8.58 -16.87 4.17
N ALA A 156 -8.73 -18.17 4.41
CA ALA A 156 -7.80 -19.18 3.92
C ALA A 156 -7.82 -19.23 2.38
N GLY A 157 -6.62 -19.20 1.77
CA GLY A 157 -6.46 -19.23 0.32
C GLY A 157 -6.43 -17.86 -0.35
N ASP A 158 -6.77 -16.78 0.37
CA ASP A 158 -6.57 -15.41 -0.11
C ASP A 158 -5.08 -15.03 -0.04
N TRP A 159 -4.62 -14.26 -1.02
CA TRP A 159 -3.26 -13.73 -1.09
C TRP A 159 -3.30 -12.21 -1.28
N GLY A 160 -2.60 -11.49 -0.39
CA GLY A 160 -2.39 -10.05 -0.50
C GLY A 160 -1.08 -9.76 -1.22
N LEU A 161 -1.16 -9.29 -2.46
CA LEU A 161 0.01 -8.82 -3.21
C LEU A 161 0.35 -7.40 -2.77
N ASN A 162 1.50 -7.21 -2.13
CA ASN A 162 2.01 -5.91 -1.71
C ASN A 162 3.42 -5.74 -2.28
N TYR A 163 3.69 -4.56 -2.85
CA TYR A 163 4.99 -4.19 -3.36
C TYR A 163 5.40 -2.89 -2.69
N ASP A 164 6.64 -2.81 -2.23
CA ASP A 164 7.19 -1.65 -1.53
C ASP A 164 8.20 -0.94 -2.45
N ASP A 165 8.46 0.33 -2.18
CA ASP A 165 9.55 1.13 -2.77
C ASP A 165 9.46 1.39 -4.29
N GLY A 166 8.40 0.92 -4.94
CA GLY A 166 8.13 1.17 -6.35
C GLY A 166 7.56 2.57 -6.61
N PRO A 167 7.30 2.93 -7.87
CA PRO A 167 7.55 2.14 -9.08
C PRO A 167 9.02 2.12 -9.51
N TYR A 168 9.44 1.03 -10.16
CA TYR A 168 10.72 1.00 -10.86
C TYR A 168 10.61 1.76 -12.19
N ASN A 169 11.25 2.93 -12.27
CA ASN A 169 11.21 3.79 -13.44
C ASN A 169 12.33 3.45 -14.43
N PRO A 170 12.08 3.50 -15.75
CA PRO A 170 13.11 3.26 -16.75
C PRO A 170 14.18 4.36 -16.68
N SER A 171 15.45 4.00 -16.81
CA SER A 171 16.60 4.91 -16.81
C SER A 171 17.45 4.78 -18.07
N ASP A 172 18.16 5.83 -18.47
CA ASP A 172 19.05 5.76 -19.64
C ASP A 172 20.31 4.91 -19.37
N ASP A 173 20.66 4.76 -18.09
CA ASP A 173 21.88 4.09 -17.62
C ASP A 173 21.71 2.57 -17.47
N ASP A 174 20.48 2.07 -17.33
CA ASP A 174 20.20 0.64 -17.10
C ASP A 174 19.28 0.03 -18.17
N LYS A 175 19.83 -0.12 -19.37
CA LYS A 175 19.09 -0.69 -20.52
C LYS A 175 18.64 -2.13 -20.29
N GLU A 176 19.36 -2.90 -19.46
CA GLU A 176 18.99 -4.30 -19.21
C GLU A 176 17.77 -4.40 -18.30
N LEU A 177 17.72 -3.61 -17.23
CA LEU A 177 16.62 -3.63 -16.28
C LEU A 177 15.39 -2.88 -16.79
N ASN A 178 15.53 -1.95 -17.74
CA ASN A 178 14.40 -1.22 -18.34
C ASN A 178 13.26 -2.10 -18.88
N LYS A 179 13.54 -3.35 -19.28
CA LYS A 179 12.50 -4.29 -19.71
C LYS A 179 11.56 -4.74 -18.58
N TYR A 180 11.94 -4.52 -17.33
CA TYR A 180 11.15 -4.80 -16.13
C TYR A 180 10.60 -3.52 -15.47
N ALA A 181 10.93 -2.35 -16.02
CA ALA A 181 10.40 -1.09 -15.53
C ALA A 181 8.89 -1.00 -15.78
N GLU A 182 8.23 -0.14 -15.01
CA GLU A 182 6.83 0.14 -15.25
C GLU A 182 6.60 0.60 -16.70
N PRO A 183 5.51 0.17 -17.36
CA PRO A 183 4.29 -0.39 -16.77
C PRO A 183 4.22 -1.94 -16.72
N GLU A 184 5.34 -2.65 -16.78
CA GLU A 184 5.32 -4.13 -16.95
C GLU A 184 4.58 -4.85 -15.82
N LEU A 185 4.83 -4.49 -14.55
CA LEU A 185 4.14 -5.10 -13.41
C LEU A 185 2.63 -4.85 -13.48
N TYR A 186 2.22 -3.60 -13.73
CA TYR A 186 0.80 -3.25 -13.82
C TYR A 186 0.11 -3.98 -14.98
N ASN A 187 0.76 -4.07 -16.14
CA ASN A 187 0.26 -4.78 -17.31
C ASN A 187 0.15 -6.29 -17.03
N PHE A 188 1.13 -6.87 -16.34
CA PHE A 188 1.09 -8.27 -15.93
C PHE A 188 -0.12 -8.53 -15.03
N LEU A 189 -0.34 -7.74 -13.97
CA LEU A 189 -1.48 -7.90 -13.06
C LEU A 189 -2.82 -7.77 -13.81
N ALA A 190 -2.93 -6.78 -14.71
CA ALA A 190 -4.12 -6.58 -15.53
C ALA A 190 -4.43 -7.78 -16.44
N LYS A 191 -3.42 -8.30 -17.16
CA LYS A 191 -3.55 -9.44 -18.08
C LYS A 191 -3.82 -10.76 -17.36
N ASN A 192 -3.26 -10.94 -16.16
CA ASN A 192 -3.40 -12.15 -15.37
C ASN A 192 -4.64 -12.08 -14.48
N LYS A 193 -5.82 -12.19 -15.10
CA LYS A 193 -7.12 -12.23 -14.40
C LYS A 193 -7.43 -10.95 -13.61
N ASN A 194 -6.91 -9.80 -14.04
CA ASN A 194 -7.16 -8.51 -13.38
C ASN A 194 -6.81 -8.54 -11.88
N GLN A 195 -5.64 -9.13 -11.57
CA GLN A 195 -5.11 -9.20 -10.22
C GLN A 195 -5.00 -7.81 -9.60
N LYS A 196 -5.26 -7.72 -8.30
CA LYS A 196 -5.17 -6.51 -7.50
C LYS A 196 -3.97 -6.60 -6.58
N ALA A 197 -3.29 -5.47 -6.40
CA ALA A 197 -2.16 -5.35 -5.50
C ALA A 197 -2.20 -3.99 -4.81
N THR A 198 -1.50 -3.88 -3.69
CA THR A 198 -1.20 -2.62 -3.02
C THR A 198 0.25 -2.25 -3.35
N LEU A 199 0.49 -0.98 -3.65
CA LEU A 199 1.82 -0.40 -3.74
C LEU A 199 2.00 0.51 -2.53
N PHE A 200 3.02 0.24 -1.71
CA PHE A 200 3.37 1.04 -0.53
C PHE A 200 4.56 1.95 -0.83
#